data_AF-A0AAJ4B197-F1
#
_entry.id   AF-A0AAJ4B197-F1
#
_cell.length_a   1.000
_cell.length_b   1.000
_cell.length_c   1.000
_cell.angle_alpha   90.00
_cell.angle_beta   90.00
_cell.angle_gamma   90.00
#
_symmetry.space_group_name_H-M   'P 1'
#
loop_
_entity.id
_entity.type
_entity.pdbx_description
1 polymer ?
#
loop_
_entity_poly.entity_id
_entity_poly.type
_entity_poly.pdbx_seq_one_letter_code
_entity_poly.pdbx_strand_id
1 'polypeptide(L)'
;MGKRKRRCTWRRREQDYPCGPVGGLHGDPRYDRQPSSEKPVCQVIPQSGPGMGRPPMSLAEAETIGQQLLKAAKVSSLAELRELPADQVRKAEKSLGPGLLRFAPVIDGDLIPHDPYNNAVGSYADTPILAGMNADASFSLPPEDLPALRAELRAMYGGMTDQLDALYSTQATSDPRSTAKEIRRDRGLASTWLWVAGRAQSSRQPIYLYLFAHVEPGTEQWGAFHTSEVPYALGNLSVPTARVFSDKDKRVSDLMLGYWENFVKTGNPNKSGLPLWAEFDIDNPLMMRLDSNPRMQSMLPSHKRRFYEQFITRGGQLSLF
;
A
#
# COMPACT_ATOMS: atom_id res chain seq x y z
N MET A 1 36.82 -40.87 42.51
CA MET A 1 36.45 -40.68 41.09
C MET A 1 35.08 -39.99 40.99
N GLY A 2 35.07 -38.65 40.93
CA GLY A 2 33.84 -37.84 40.86
C GLY A 2 33.52 -37.42 39.43
N LYS A 3 32.34 -37.78 38.93
CA LYS A 3 31.86 -37.40 37.59
C LYS A 3 31.37 -35.94 37.60
N ARG A 4 32.14 -35.02 37.00
CA ARG A 4 31.68 -33.66 36.67
C ARG A 4 30.74 -33.70 35.45
N LYS A 5 29.46 -33.39 35.64
CA LYS A 5 28.52 -33.08 34.55
C LYS A 5 28.93 -31.76 33.90
N ARG A 6 29.31 -31.78 32.61
CA ARG A 6 29.51 -30.56 31.81
C ARG A 6 28.13 -29.98 31.50
N ARG A 7 27.84 -28.77 31.98
CA ARG A 7 26.69 -27.99 31.51
C ARG A 7 27.07 -27.35 30.19
N CYS A 8 26.38 -27.70 29.11
CA CYS A 8 26.40 -26.91 27.88
C CYS A 8 25.60 -25.64 28.13
N THR A 9 26.30 -24.53 28.39
CA THR A 9 25.69 -23.20 28.33
C THR A 9 25.66 -22.76 26.88
N TRP A 10 24.47 -22.75 26.28
CA TRP A 10 24.21 -21.99 25.05
C TRP A 10 24.34 -20.50 25.40
N ARG A 11 25.53 -19.92 25.22
CA ARG A 11 25.63 -18.45 25.09
C ARG A 11 25.01 -18.10 23.75
N ARG A 12 23.78 -17.60 23.79
CA ARG A 12 23.20 -16.84 22.69
C ARG A 12 24.15 -15.65 22.47
N ARG A 13 24.91 -15.65 21.37
CA ARG A 13 25.50 -14.40 20.89
C ARG A 13 24.31 -13.60 20.41
N GLU A 14 23.82 -12.70 21.26
CA GLU A 14 23.14 -11.50 20.78
C GLU A 14 24.14 -10.83 19.84
N GLN A 15 24.00 -11.10 18.55
CA GLN A 15 24.44 -10.15 17.55
C GLN A 15 23.59 -8.91 17.79
N ASP A 16 24.24 -7.76 17.89
CA ASP A 16 23.62 -6.45 17.99
C ASP A 16 22.72 -6.22 16.77
N TYR A 17 21.51 -6.76 16.81
CA TYR A 17 20.43 -6.34 15.93
C TYR A 17 19.85 -5.08 16.57
N PRO A 18 19.77 -3.95 15.85
CA PRO A 18 19.27 -2.68 16.38
C PRO A 18 17.74 -2.68 16.69
N CYS A 19 17.15 -3.87 16.85
CA CYS A 19 15.72 -4.13 16.87
C CYS A 19 15.37 -4.95 18.12
N GLY A 20 14.83 -4.30 19.14
CA GLY A 20 14.32 -4.94 20.35
C GLY A 20 12.88 -5.44 20.18
N PRO A 21 12.44 -6.49 20.90
CA PRO A 21 11.04 -6.89 20.91
C PRO A 21 10.18 -5.84 21.65
N VAL A 22 8.97 -5.58 21.14
CA VAL A 22 7.96 -4.76 21.83
C VAL A 22 7.52 -5.49 23.10
N GLY A 23 8.12 -5.13 24.24
CA GLY A 23 7.67 -5.56 25.56
C GLY A 23 6.30 -4.98 25.88
N GLY A 24 5.42 -5.80 26.45
CA GLY A 24 3.99 -5.51 26.64
C GLY A 24 3.71 -4.15 27.28
N LEU A 25 2.88 -3.35 26.60
CA LEU A 25 2.45 -2.03 27.02
C LEU A 25 1.29 -2.15 28.03
N HIS A 26 1.61 -2.03 29.32
CA HIS A 26 0.64 -1.72 30.38
C HIS A 26 0.96 -0.35 31.00
N GLY A 27 0.20 0.67 30.59
CA GLY A 27 -0.49 1.59 31.51
C GLY A 27 0.25 2.51 32.49
N ASP A 28 1.47 3.01 32.23
CA ASP A 28 2.03 4.14 33.02
C ASP A 28 2.31 5.38 32.13
N PRO A 29 1.61 6.51 32.33
CA PRO A 29 1.80 7.75 31.56
C PRO A 29 3.13 8.47 31.82
N ARG A 30 4.03 7.93 32.67
CA ARG A 30 5.34 8.53 32.95
C ARG A 30 6.49 7.98 32.10
N TYR A 31 6.24 7.02 31.21
CA TYR A 31 7.26 6.46 30.32
C TYR A 31 7.41 7.19 28.97
N ASP A 32 6.58 8.20 28.70
CA ASP A 32 6.46 8.83 27.37
C ASP A 32 7.52 9.93 27.07
N ARG A 33 8.65 9.95 27.79
CA ARG A 33 9.71 10.97 27.60
C ARG A 33 11.14 10.46 27.78
N GLN A 34 11.41 9.21 27.41
CA GLN A 34 12.78 8.81 27.08
C GLN A 34 12.90 8.63 25.57
N PRO A 35 13.84 9.30 24.89
CA PRO A 35 14.18 8.93 23.53
C PRO A 35 14.85 7.55 23.61
N SER A 36 14.05 6.49 23.46
CA SER A 36 14.62 5.16 23.31
C SER A 36 15.47 5.17 22.05
N SER A 37 16.75 4.82 22.17
CA SER A 37 17.66 4.57 21.05
C SER A 37 17.23 3.37 20.19
N GLU A 38 16.12 2.72 20.53
CA GLU A 38 15.51 1.62 19.80
C GLU A 38 14.59 2.16 18.70
N LYS A 39 14.83 1.75 17.45
CA LYS A 39 13.86 1.95 16.37
C LYS A 39 12.75 0.90 16.57
N PRO A 40 11.50 1.29 16.87
CA PRO A 40 10.41 0.32 17.07
C PRO A 40 10.03 -0.42 15.78
N VAL A 41 10.41 0.13 14.62
CA VAL A 41 10.17 -0.44 13.29
C VAL A 41 11.50 -0.53 12.55
N CYS A 42 11.84 -1.72 12.06
CA CYS A 42 13.12 -1.97 11.40
C CYS A 42 13.02 -2.12 9.89
N GLN A 43 11.89 -2.57 9.36
CA GLN A 43 11.56 -2.55 7.94
C GLN A 43 10.07 -2.33 7.75
N VAL A 44 9.67 -1.87 6.55
CA VAL A 44 8.26 -1.65 6.20
C VAL A 44 7.93 -2.35 4.88
N ILE A 45 6.79 -3.05 4.83
CA ILE A 45 6.25 -3.67 3.62
C ILE A 45 4.84 -3.11 3.32
N PRO A 46 4.71 -1.95 2.65
CA PRO A 46 3.42 -1.44 2.23
C PRO A 46 2.96 -2.13 0.95
N GLN A 47 1.87 -2.88 1.05
CA GLN A 47 1.31 -3.68 -0.04
C GLN A 47 0.10 -3.00 -0.70
N SER A 48 -0.16 -3.35 -1.96
CA SER A 48 -1.32 -2.87 -2.72
C SER A 48 -1.40 -1.34 -2.91
N GLY A 49 -0.24 -0.70 -3.05
CA GLY A 49 -0.07 0.65 -3.58
C GLY A 49 0.03 1.76 -2.54
N PRO A 50 1.21 1.88 -1.90
CA PRO A 50 1.52 3.07 -1.11
C PRO A 50 1.46 4.34 -1.96
N GLY A 51 0.99 5.44 -1.35
CA GLY A 51 0.85 6.73 -2.03
C GLY A 51 -0.53 6.97 -2.66
N MET A 52 -1.36 5.94 -2.84
CA MET A 52 -2.69 6.08 -3.49
C MET A 52 -3.84 6.44 -2.53
N GLY A 53 -3.51 6.81 -1.29
CA GLY A 53 -4.49 7.29 -0.33
C GLY A 53 -4.96 8.71 -0.68
N ARG A 54 -6.05 9.14 -0.04
CA ARG A 54 -6.46 10.54 -0.03
C ARG A 54 -5.75 11.26 1.13
N PRO A 55 -5.35 12.53 0.95
CA PRO A 55 -4.89 13.33 2.08
C PRO A 55 -5.92 13.28 3.22
N PRO A 56 -5.50 13.00 4.46
CA PRO A 56 -6.40 12.95 5.60
C PRO A 56 -7.00 14.33 5.85
N MET A 57 -8.23 14.35 6.32
CA MET A 57 -8.89 15.59 6.71
C MET A 57 -8.31 16.15 8.02
N SER A 58 -8.51 17.44 8.24
CA SER A 58 -8.18 18.06 9.53
C SER A 58 -9.09 17.54 10.64
N LEU A 59 -8.62 17.63 11.88
CA LEU A 59 -9.44 17.32 13.06
C LEU A 59 -10.78 18.06 13.06
N ALA A 60 -10.79 19.36 12.73
CA ALA A 60 -12.00 20.18 12.71
C ALA A 60 -13.06 19.71 11.69
N GLU A 61 -12.62 19.27 10.50
CA GLU A 61 -13.52 18.70 9.49
C GLU A 61 -14.10 17.37 9.97
N ALA A 62 -13.29 16.52 10.62
CA ALA A 62 -13.74 15.26 11.18
C ALA A 62 -14.70 15.45 12.36
N GLU A 63 -14.48 16.46 13.21
CA GLU A 63 -15.40 16.82 14.30
C GLU A 63 -16.76 17.24 13.77
N THR A 64 -16.81 17.95 12.64
CA THR A 64 -18.05 18.30 11.95
C THR A 64 -18.85 17.05 11.55
N ILE A 65 -18.18 16.01 11.04
CA ILE A 65 -18.80 14.71 10.76
C ILE A 65 -19.27 14.03 12.06
N GLY A 66 -18.48 14.13 13.14
CA GLY A 66 -18.87 13.64 14.46
C GLY A 66 -20.16 14.27 14.97
N GLN A 67 -20.33 15.58 14.81
CA GLN A 67 -21.58 16.29 15.16
C GLN A 67 -22.78 15.81 14.33
N GLN A 68 -22.58 15.54 13.04
CA GLN A 68 -23.62 14.96 12.19
C GLN A 68 -24.02 13.56 12.68
N LEU A 69 -23.06 12.75 13.12
CA LEU A 69 -23.33 11.43 13.68
C LEU A 69 -24.12 11.52 14.98
N LEU A 70 -23.77 12.44 15.90
CA LEU A 70 -24.53 12.66 17.14
C LEU A 70 -26.00 13.00 16.83
N LYS A 71 -26.23 13.93 15.88
CA LYS A 71 -27.58 14.31 15.43
C LYS A 71 -28.34 13.12 14.82
N ALA A 72 -27.68 12.33 13.98
CA ALA A 72 -28.29 11.15 13.36
C ALA A 72 -28.61 10.04 14.38
N ALA A 73 -27.76 9.89 15.39
CA ALA A 73 -27.94 8.96 16.51
C ALA A 73 -28.95 9.47 17.56
N LYS A 74 -29.43 10.72 17.42
CA LYS A 74 -30.37 11.38 18.33
C LYS A 74 -29.83 11.48 19.77
N VAL A 75 -28.54 11.71 19.89
CA VAL A 75 -27.83 11.92 21.16
C VAL A 75 -27.18 13.30 21.17
N SER A 76 -26.91 13.84 22.36
CA SER A 76 -26.37 15.17 22.55
C SER A 76 -24.88 15.21 22.88
N SER A 77 -24.27 14.05 23.20
CA SER A 77 -22.89 13.98 23.67
C SER A 77 -22.17 12.69 23.26
N LEU A 78 -20.83 12.73 23.29
CA LEU A 78 -19.99 11.54 23.10
C LEU A 78 -20.22 10.48 24.19
N ALA A 79 -20.58 10.90 25.41
CA ALA A 79 -20.91 9.96 26.49
C ALA A 79 -22.16 9.16 26.13
N GLU A 80 -23.25 9.83 25.73
CA GLU A 80 -24.46 9.16 25.27
C GLU A 80 -24.21 8.28 24.04
N LEU A 81 -23.36 8.73 23.11
CA LEU A 81 -22.99 7.94 21.93
C LEU A 81 -22.28 6.62 22.31
N ARG A 82 -21.46 6.61 23.36
CA ARG A 82 -20.75 5.41 23.86
C ARG A 82 -21.68 4.40 24.53
N GLU A 83 -22.80 4.86 25.09
CA GLU A 83 -23.82 3.99 25.69
C GLU A 83 -24.70 3.30 24.63
N LEU A 84 -24.68 3.78 23.37
CA LEU A 84 -25.46 3.16 22.31
C LEU A 84 -24.90 1.79 21.90
N PRO A 85 -25.77 0.80 21.63
CA PRO A 85 -25.38 -0.40 20.92
C PRO A 85 -24.73 -0.09 19.57
N ALA A 86 -23.69 -0.85 19.20
CA ALA A 86 -22.91 -0.61 17.98
C ALA A 86 -23.74 -0.62 16.68
N ASP A 87 -24.83 -1.39 16.64
CA ASP A 87 -25.75 -1.42 15.49
C ASP A 87 -26.54 -0.12 15.34
N GLN A 88 -26.87 0.56 16.44
CA GLN A 88 -27.51 1.88 16.42
C GLN A 88 -26.54 2.95 15.90
N VAL A 89 -25.28 2.93 16.35
CA VAL A 89 -24.24 3.84 15.84
C VAL A 89 -24.03 3.63 14.33
N ARG A 90 -23.93 2.37 13.88
CA ARG A 90 -23.82 2.04 12.46
C ARG A 90 -25.05 2.46 11.64
N LYS A 91 -26.26 2.34 12.21
CA LYS A 91 -27.49 2.78 11.52
C LYS A 91 -27.54 4.30 11.38
N ALA A 92 -27.13 5.03 12.43
CA ALA A 92 -27.00 6.49 12.38
C ALA A 92 -25.98 6.92 11.33
N GLU A 93 -24.81 6.29 11.29
CA GLU A 93 -23.78 6.53 10.27
C GLU A 93 -24.29 6.30 8.85
N LYS A 94 -24.98 5.19 8.58
CA LYS A 94 -25.59 4.91 7.28
C LYS A 94 -26.63 5.94 6.86
N SER A 95 -27.34 6.54 7.83
CA SER A 95 -28.36 7.56 7.53
C SER A 95 -27.77 8.89 7.03
N LEU A 96 -26.45 9.09 7.20
CA LEU A 96 -25.72 10.22 6.62
C LEU A 96 -25.47 10.06 5.10
N GLY A 97 -25.90 8.95 4.50
CA GLY A 97 -25.74 8.66 3.07
C GLY A 97 -24.44 7.89 2.75
N PRO A 98 -24.03 7.83 1.48
CA PRO A 98 -22.76 7.23 1.07
C PRO A 98 -21.58 7.95 1.74
N GLY A 99 -20.58 7.19 2.21
CA GLY A 99 -19.47 7.75 2.98
C GLY A 99 -18.25 6.85 3.00
N LEU A 100 -17.75 6.48 1.83
CA LEU A 100 -16.49 5.73 1.73
C LEU A 100 -15.39 6.53 2.45
N LEU A 101 -14.75 5.89 3.43
CA LEU A 101 -13.72 6.51 4.29
C LEU A 101 -14.20 7.74 5.09
N ARG A 102 -15.50 7.85 5.42
CA ARG A 102 -16.06 8.94 6.24
C ARG A 102 -15.36 9.07 7.60
N PHE A 103 -15.08 7.94 8.23
CA PHE A 103 -14.30 7.86 9.47
C PHE A 103 -12.97 7.19 9.12
N ALA A 104 -11.94 8.00 8.93
CA ALA A 104 -10.59 7.62 8.52
C ALA A 104 -9.56 8.38 9.39
N PRO A 105 -8.25 8.08 9.30
CA PRO A 105 -7.23 8.85 10.00
C PRO A 105 -7.33 10.35 9.70
N VAL A 106 -7.07 11.18 10.71
CA VAL A 106 -7.19 12.65 10.67
C VAL A 106 -5.87 13.29 11.04
N ILE A 107 -5.62 14.51 10.57
CA ILE A 107 -4.50 15.32 11.05
C ILE A 107 -4.93 15.92 12.40
N ASP A 108 -4.55 15.25 13.49
CA ASP A 108 -4.89 15.61 14.87
C ASP A 108 -3.85 16.52 15.54
N GLY A 109 -2.67 16.67 14.94
CA GLY A 109 -1.58 17.46 15.52
C GLY A 109 -0.77 16.69 16.58
N ASP A 110 -1.09 15.42 16.83
CA ASP A 110 -0.45 14.57 17.84
C ASP A 110 0.07 13.27 17.19
N LEU A 111 -0.81 12.29 16.93
CA LEU A 111 -0.43 11.04 16.25
C LEU A 111 -0.07 11.27 14.78
N ILE A 112 -0.83 12.13 14.10
CA ILE A 112 -0.58 12.59 12.74
C ILE A 112 -0.40 14.12 12.79
N PRO A 113 0.85 14.59 13.01
CA PRO A 113 1.11 16.01 13.28
C PRO A 113 0.91 16.91 12.06
N HIS A 114 1.07 16.37 10.85
CA HIS A 114 0.93 17.10 9.58
C HIS A 114 0.52 16.15 8.46
N ASP A 115 0.14 16.73 7.31
CA ASP A 115 -0.24 15.99 6.11
C ASP A 115 0.89 15.02 5.68
N PRO A 116 0.67 13.70 5.78
CA PRO A 116 1.68 12.70 5.46
C PRO A 116 1.89 12.50 3.96
N TYR A 117 1.24 13.26 3.07
CA TYR A 117 1.41 13.19 1.62
C TYR A 117 2.14 14.39 1.03
N ASN A 118 1.76 15.61 1.42
CA ASN A 118 2.26 16.82 0.77
C ASN A 118 3.47 17.49 1.46
N ASN A 119 3.71 17.22 2.76
CA ASN A 119 4.76 17.89 3.55
C ASN A 119 5.59 16.91 4.40
N ALA A 120 5.81 15.71 3.87
CA ALA A 120 6.26 14.59 4.68
C ALA A 120 7.73 14.19 4.51
N VAL A 121 8.50 14.89 3.67
CA VAL A 121 9.95 14.63 3.49
C VAL A 121 10.66 14.75 4.85
N GLY A 122 11.43 13.72 5.22
CA GLY A 122 12.12 13.65 6.50
C GLY A 122 11.23 13.35 7.73
N SER A 123 9.91 13.25 7.57
CA SER A 123 8.99 12.97 8.69
C SER A 123 8.71 11.49 8.93
N TYR A 124 9.22 10.61 8.06
CA TYR A 124 9.05 9.17 8.19
C TYR A 124 10.26 8.51 8.82
N ALA A 125 10.04 7.35 9.44
CA ALA A 125 11.13 6.49 9.88
C ALA A 125 12.04 6.12 8.70
N ASP A 126 13.35 6.30 8.89
CA ASP A 126 14.38 5.89 7.93
C ASP A 126 14.67 4.39 8.11
N THR A 127 13.91 3.58 7.37
CA THR A 127 13.93 2.10 7.39
C THR A 127 13.90 1.55 5.95
N PRO A 128 14.49 0.38 5.68
CA PRO A 128 14.29 -0.33 4.42
C PRO A 128 12.81 -0.50 4.05
N ILE A 129 12.49 -0.40 2.77
CA ILE A 129 11.13 -0.51 2.25
C ILE A 129 11.07 -1.58 1.16
N LEU A 130 10.08 -2.47 1.24
CA LEU A 130 9.65 -3.32 0.13
C LEU A 130 8.19 -2.99 -0.17
N ALA A 131 7.94 -2.30 -1.27
CA ALA A 131 6.65 -1.72 -1.59
C ALA A 131 6.15 -2.19 -2.95
N GLY A 132 4.84 -2.21 -3.16
CA GLY A 132 4.35 -2.54 -4.49
C GLY A 132 2.86 -2.49 -4.66
N MET A 133 2.45 -2.87 -5.85
CA MET A 133 1.09 -2.76 -6.38
C MET A 133 0.67 -4.02 -7.10
N ASN A 134 -0.65 -4.21 -7.24
CA ASN A 134 -1.20 -5.24 -8.11
C ASN A 134 -1.52 -4.63 -9.49
N ALA A 135 -1.29 -5.39 -10.55
CA ALA A 135 -1.30 -4.91 -11.94
C ALA A 135 -2.67 -4.42 -12.41
N ASP A 136 -3.75 -4.91 -11.80
CA ASP A 136 -5.13 -4.55 -12.12
C ASP A 136 -5.86 -4.01 -10.87
N ALA A 137 -5.13 -3.34 -9.96
CA ALA A 137 -5.67 -2.78 -8.73
C ALA A 137 -6.79 -1.76 -9.03
N SER A 138 -8.04 -2.19 -8.89
CA SER A 138 -9.22 -1.37 -9.12
C SER A 138 -10.41 -1.87 -8.29
N PHE A 139 -11.31 -0.95 -7.94
CA PHE A 139 -12.56 -1.24 -7.22
C PHE A 139 -13.78 -1.39 -8.15
N SER A 140 -13.59 -1.21 -9.46
CA SER A 140 -14.64 -1.31 -10.46
C SER A 140 -14.16 -2.07 -11.69
N LEU A 141 -15.10 -2.70 -12.39
CA LEU A 141 -14.81 -3.27 -13.70
C LEU A 141 -14.39 -2.17 -14.68
N PRO A 142 -13.54 -2.48 -15.66
CA PRO A 142 -13.20 -1.54 -16.71
C PRO A 142 -14.41 -1.29 -17.64
N PRO A 143 -14.49 -0.13 -18.30
CA PRO A 143 -15.51 0.15 -19.30
C PRO A 143 -15.48 -0.86 -20.46
N GLU A 144 -16.66 -1.21 -20.97
CA GLU A 144 -16.84 -2.18 -22.06
C GLU A 144 -16.61 -1.56 -23.45
N ASP A 145 -16.85 -0.25 -23.59
CA ASP A 145 -16.82 0.46 -24.87
C ASP A 145 -16.06 1.78 -24.81
N LEU A 146 -15.74 2.33 -25.99
CA LEU A 146 -15.00 3.58 -26.13
C LEU A 146 -15.73 4.81 -25.56
N PRO A 147 -17.06 4.98 -25.76
CA PRO A 147 -17.80 6.06 -25.11
C PRO A 147 -17.69 6.06 -23.58
N ALA A 148 -17.87 4.91 -22.94
CA ALA A 148 -17.78 4.76 -21.48
C ALA A 148 -16.35 5.00 -20.99
N LEU A 149 -15.33 4.49 -21.70
CA LEU A 149 -13.93 4.81 -21.42
C LEU A 149 -13.68 6.33 -21.48
N ARG A 150 -14.10 7.00 -22.56
CA ARG A 150 -13.94 8.46 -22.68
C ARG A 150 -14.65 9.22 -21.58
N ALA A 151 -15.84 8.78 -21.16
CA ALA A 151 -16.56 9.40 -20.04
C ALA A 151 -15.78 9.25 -18.73
N GLU A 152 -15.24 8.07 -18.44
CA GLU A 152 -14.37 7.82 -17.27
C GLU A 152 -13.12 8.70 -17.31
N LEU A 153 -12.42 8.76 -18.45
CA LEU A 153 -11.20 9.55 -18.59
C LEU A 153 -11.48 11.05 -18.43
N ARG A 154 -12.58 11.56 -18.98
CA ARG A 154 -13.00 12.97 -18.78
C ARG A 154 -13.33 13.27 -17.33
N ALA A 155 -14.02 12.36 -16.64
CA ALA A 155 -14.32 12.52 -15.23
C ALA A 155 -13.04 12.56 -14.38
N MET A 156 -12.04 11.75 -14.73
CA MET A 156 -10.79 11.63 -13.98
C MET A 156 -9.76 12.73 -14.31
N TYR A 157 -9.57 13.04 -15.58
CA TYR A 157 -8.46 13.86 -16.08
C TYR A 157 -8.91 15.22 -16.64
N GLY A 158 -10.21 15.45 -16.79
CA GLY A 158 -10.76 16.73 -17.24
C GLY A 158 -10.12 17.21 -18.55
N GLY A 159 -9.58 18.44 -18.53
CA GLY A 159 -8.93 19.06 -19.69
C GLY A 159 -7.62 18.39 -20.14
N MET A 160 -7.09 17.41 -19.41
CA MET A 160 -5.91 16.64 -19.81
C MET A 160 -6.26 15.34 -20.55
N THR A 161 -7.55 15.05 -20.76
CA THR A 161 -8.01 13.81 -21.40
C THR A 161 -7.39 13.62 -22.79
N ASP A 162 -7.36 14.65 -23.64
CA ASP A 162 -6.82 14.49 -25.01
C ASP A 162 -5.30 14.21 -25.01
N GLN A 163 -4.57 14.78 -24.05
CA GLN A 163 -3.14 14.48 -23.86
C GLN A 163 -2.93 13.06 -23.37
N LEU A 164 -3.76 12.60 -22.43
CA LEU A 164 -3.76 11.22 -21.97
C LEU A 164 -4.08 10.27 -23.12
N ASP A 165 -5.14 10.55 -23.88
CA ASP A 165 -5.54 9.76 -25.03
C ASP A 165 -4.35 9.62 -25.99
N ALA A 166 -3.62 10.68 -26.32
CA ALA A 166 -2.43 10.60 -27.17
C ALA A 166 -1.31 9.68 -26.61
N LEU A 167 -1.18 9.55 -25.29
CA LEU A 167 -0.18 8.69 -24.65
C LEU A 167 -0.52 7.19 -24.72
N TYR A 168 -1.81 6.86 -24.80
CA TYR A 168 -2.29 5.47 -24.82
C TYR A 168 -2.92 5.07 -26.17
N SER A 169 -3.18 6.05 -27.05
CA SER A 169 -3.66 5.87 -28.43
C SER A 169 -2.52 5.45 -29.34
N THR A 170 -1.91 4.31 -29.06
CA THR A 170 -0.91 3.73 -29.96
C THR A 170 -1.52 2.74 -30.95
N GLN A 171 -2.78 2.31 -30.79
CA GLN A 171 -3.50 1.58 -31.84
C GLN A 171 -5.01 1.90 -31.84
N ALA A 172 -5.57 2.23 -33.01
CA ALA A 172 -7.01 2.40 -33.24
C ALA A 172 -7.85 1.10 -33.01
N THR A 173 -7.18 0.02 -32.59
CA THR A 173 -7.69 -1.32 -32.32
C THR A 173 -7.61 -1.72 -30.85
N SER A 174 -7.22 -0.81 -29.94
CA SER A 174 -7.07 -1.14 -28.52
C SER A 174 -8.43 -1.40 -27.86
N ASP A 175 -8.63 -2.61 -27.34
CA ASP A 175 -9.76 -3.00 -26.51
C ASP A 175 -9.95 -2.01 -25.33
N PRO A 176 -11.14 -1.37 -25.18
CA PRO A 176 -11.39 -0.39 -24.13
C PRO A 176 -11.08 -0.89 -22.72
N ARG A 177 -11.32 -2.19 -22.45
CA ARG A 177 -11.04 -2.78 -21.15
C ARG A 177 -9.54 -2.81 -20.85
N SER A 178 -8.75 -3.25 -21.82
CA SER A 178 -7.29 -3.31 -21.73
C SER A 178 -6.67 -1.92 -21.58
N THR A 179 -7.15 -0.95 -22.35
CA THR A 179 -6.69 0.45 -22.24
C THR A 179 -7.04 1.05 -20.88
N ALA A 180 -8.25 0.82 -20.37
CA ALA A 180 -8.64 1.27 -19.03
C ALA A 180 -7.74 0.67 -17.94
N LYS A 181 -7.47 -0.63 -18.01
CA LYS A 181 -6.56 -1.32 -17.07
C LYS A 181 -5.15 -0.74 -17.12
N GLU A 182 -4.61 -0.48 -18.32
CA GLU A 182 -3.28 0.13 -18.47
C GLU A 182 -3.24 1.54 -17.85
N ILE A 183 -4.20 2.41 -18.18
CA ILE A 183 -4.27 3.77 -17.64
C ILE A 183 -4.41 3.78 -16.11
N ARG A 184 -5.27 2.91 -15.56
CA ARG A 184 -5.48 2.80 -14.11
C ARG A 184 -4.21 2.30 -13.41
N ARG A 185 -3.53 1.30 -13.98
CA ARG A 185 -2.25 0.78 -13.48
C ARG A 185 -1.19 1.86 -13.48
N ASP A 186 -1.02 2.57 -14.59
CA ASP A 186 0.02 3.58 -14.75
C ASP A 186 -0.23 4.79 -13.83
N ARG A 187 -1.49 5.15 -13.56
CA ARG A 187 -1.86 6.13 -12.52
C ARG A 187 -1.40 5.69 -11.14
N GLY A 188 -1.64 4.42 -10.80
CA GLY A 188 -1.19 3.85 -9.54
C GLY A 188 0.34 3.79 -9.42
N LEU A 189 1.02 3.39 -10.49
CA LEU A 189 2.48 3.40 -10.56
C LEU A 189 3.03 4.82 -10.42
N ALA A 190 2.41 5.82 -11.05
CA ALA A 190 2.80 7.22 -10.87
C ALA A 190 2.65 7.68 -9.42
N SER A 191 1.57 7.29 -8.74
CA SER A 191 1.36 7.57 -7.32
C SER A 191 2.42 6.90 -6.43
N THR A 192 2.72 5.62 -6.66
CA THR A 192 3.78 4.90 -5.94
C THR A 192 5.14 5.54 -6.20
N TRP A 193 5.42 5.95 -7.44
CA TRP A 193 6.68 6.57 -7.84
C TRP A 193 6.90 7.90 -7.10
N LEU A 194 5.90 8.77 -7.05
CA LEU A 194 5.99 10.04 -6.31
C LEU A 194 6.18 9.79 -4.81
N TRP A 195 5.48 8.80 -4.26
CA TRP A 195 5.62 8.43 -2.85
C TRP A 195 7.03 7.95 -2.51
N VAL A 196 7.66 7.10 -3.34
CA VAL A 196 9.06 6.69 -3.11
C VAL A 196 10.05 7.78 -3.44
N ALA A 197 9.81 8.63 -4.44
CA ALA A 197 10.68 9.73 -4.80
C ALA A 197 10.80 10.75 -3.65
N GLY A 198 9.70 11.06 -2.97
CA GLY A 198 9.71 11.91 -1.77
C GLY A 198 10.52 11.30 -0.61
N ARG A 199 10.48 9.98 -0.46
CA ARG A 199 11.26 9.26 0.57
C ARG A 199 12.75 9.21 0.23
N ALA A 200 13.08 8.90 -1.02
CA ALA A 200 14.45 8.82 -1.51
C ALA A 200 15.22 10.14 -1.35
N GLN A 201 14.53 11.28 -1.25
CA GLN A 201 15.16 12.58 -0.98
C GLN A 201 15.78 12.70 0.43
N SER A 202 15.31 11.90 1.40
CA SER A 202 15.73 11.99 2.80
C SER A 202 16.21 10.68 3.41
N SER A 203 15.79 9.54 2.84
CA SER A 203 16.16 8.21 3.33
C SER A 203 17.53 7.78 2.81
N ARG A 204 18.24 7.01 3.64
CA ARG A 204 19.50 6.34 3.26
C ARG A 204 19.34 4.82 3.17
N GLN A 205 18.11 4.34 3.28
CA GLN A 205 17.79 2.93 3.35
C GLN A 205 17.30 2.41 1.99
N PRO A 206 17.53 1.13 1.69
CA PRO A 206 17.17 0.58 0.39
C PRO A 206 15.66 0.50 0.22
N ILE A 207 15.20 0.79 -0.99
CA ILE A 207 13.80 0.68 -1.39
C ILE A 207 13.71 -0.37 -2.52
N TYR A 208 12.79 -1.32 -2.39
CA TYR A 208 12.53 -2.35 -3.38
C TYR A 208 11.08 -2.28 -3.84
N LEU A 209 10.86 -2.22 -5.15
CA LEU A 209 9.52 -2.09 -5.73
C LEU A 209 9.05 -3.37 -6.41
N TYR A 210 7.76 -3.74 -6.26
CA TYR A 210 7.14 -4.83 -7.01
C TYR A 210 5.83 -4.47 -7.71
N LEU A 211 5.55 -5.21 -8.80
CA LEU A 211 4.24 -5.27 -9.44
C LEU A 211 3.75 -6.72 -9.41
N PHE A 212 2.76 -7.02 -8.57
CA PHE A 212 2.10 -8.32 -8.56
C PHE A 212 1.16 -8.42 -9.76
N ALA A 213 1.38 -9.41 -10.62
CA ALA A 213 0.69 -9.51 -11.89
C ALA A 213 0.21 -10.94 -12.18
N HIS A 214 0.11 -11.75 -11.13
CA HIS A 214 -0.44 -13.09 -11.19
C HIS A 214 -1.96 -13.03 -10.89
N VAL A 215 -2.73 -13.74 -11.70
CA VAL A 215 -4.20 -13.77 -11.59
C VAL A 215 -4.58 -14.94 -10.70
N GLU A 216 -5.33 -14.64 -9.64
CA GLU A 216 -5.88 -15.66 -8.75
C GLU A 216 -6.92 -16.52 -9.50
N PRO A 217 -6.92 -17.85 -9.33
CA PRO A 217 -7.89 -18.72 -10.00
C PRO A 217 -9.35 -18.30 -9.75
N GLY A 218 -10.15 -18.19 -10.81
CA GLY A 218 -11.56 -17.81 -10.73
C GLY A 218 -11.82 -16.31 -10.59
N THR A 219 -10.81 -15.47 -10.80
CA THR A 219 -10.94 -13.99 -10.79
C THR A 219 -10.43 -13.34 -12.08
N GLU A 220 -10.45 -14.06 -13.20
CA GLU A 220 -9.86 -13.65 -14.48
C GLU A 220 -10.42 -12.32 -14.99
N GLN A 221 -11.72 -12.05 -14.74
CA GLN A 221 -12.37 -10.80 -15.10
C GLN A 221 -11.77 -9.59 -14.37
N TRP A 222 -11.21 -9.80 -13.18
CA TRP A 222 -10.60 -8.77 -12.34
C TRP A 222 -9.08 -8.68 -12.51
N GLY A 223 -8.43 -9.71 -13.07
CA GLY A 223 -6.97 -9.75 -13.21
C GLY A 223 -6.26 -9.84 -11.85
N ALA A 224 -5.10 -9.19 -11.71
CA ALA A 224 -4.42 -9.04 -10.43
C ALA A 224 -5.02 -7.84 -9.66
N PHE A 225 -6.22 -8.06 -9.11
CA PHE A 225 -7.03 -7.03 -8.45
C PHE A 225 -6.49 -6.64 -7.07
N HIS A 226 -7.04 -5.57 -6.47
CA HIS A 226 -6.61 -5.11 -5.14
C HIS A 226 -6.76 -6.22 -4.09
N THR A 227 -5.73 -6.47 -3.27
CA THR A 227 -5.62 -7.57 -2.27
C THR A 227 -5.35 -8.99 -2.79
N SER A 228 -5.32 -9.21 -4.12
CA SER A 228 -5.13 -10.56 -4.69
C SER A 228 -3.75 -11.19 -4.41
N GLU A 229 -2.77 -10.39 -4.01
CA GLU A 229 -1.42 -10.84 -3.64
C GLU A 229 -1.34 -11.35 -2.19
N VAL A 230 -2.28 -10.96 -1.32
CA VAL A 230 -2.24 -11.26 0.11
C VAL A 230 -2.16 -12.77 0.41
N PRO A 231 -2.95 -13.66 -0.22
CA PRO A 231 -2.84 -15.09 0.00
C PRO A 231 -1.46 -15.65 -0.36
N TYR A 232 -0.81 -15.10 -1.39
CA TYR A 232 0.52 -15.50 -1.85
C TYR A 232 1.62 -14.99 -0.92
N ALA A 233 1.52 -13.73 -0.49
CA ALA A 233 2.47 -13.10 0.44
C ALA A 233 2.46 -13.75 1.83
N LEU A 234 1.30 -14.28 2.26
CA LEU A 234 1.13 -14.93 3.55
C LEU A 234 1.31 -16.46 3.51
N GLY A 235 1.45 -17.07 2.32
CA GLY A 235 1.56 -18.53 2.22
C GLY A 235 0.27 -19.29 2.52
N ASN A 236 -0.88 -18.63 2.41
CA ASN A 236 -2.17 -19.14 2.88
C ASN A 236 -2.99 -19.86 1.79
N LEU A 237 -2.36 -20.29 0.69
CA LEU A 237 -3.06 -20.95 -0.42
C LEU A 237 -3.67 -22.31 -0.04
N SER A 238 -3.23 -22.91 1.07
CA SER A 238 -3.77 -24.17 1.61
C SER A 238 -5.00 -23.98 2.50
N VAL A 239 -5.34 -22.75 2.87
CA VAL A 239 -6.56 -22.48 3.65
C VAL A 239 -7.77 -22.85 2.79
N PRO A 240 -8.74 -23.63 3.30
CA PRO A 240 -9.91 -24.01 2.52
C PRO A 240 -10.65 -22.78 1.98
N THR A 241 -10.78 -22.71 0.66
CA THR A 241 -11.59 -21.71 -0.03
C THR A 241 -12.39 -22.42 -1.13
N ALA A 242 -13.31 -21.69 -1.77
CA ALA A 242 -13.98 -22.18 -2.98
C ALA A 242 -13.03 -22.26 -4.20
N ARG A 243 -11.78 -21.80 -4.08
CA ARG A 243 -10.80 -21.74 -5.17
C ARG A 243 -9.87 -22.95 -5.17
N VAL A 244 -9.48 -23.36 -6.37
CA VAL A 244 -8.52 -24.45 -6.57
C VAL A 244 -7.20 -23.84 -7.03
N PHE A 245 -6.24 -23.76 -6.11
CA PHE A 245 -4.89 -23.29 -6.41
C PHE A 245 -4.04 -24.39 -7.06
N SER A 246 -3.46 -24.06 -8.21
CA SER A 246 -2.56 -24.90 -8.99
C SER A 246 -1.13 -24.88 -8.43
N ASP A 247 -0.27 -25.75 -8.96
CA ASP A 247 1.16 -25.74 -8.63
C ASP A 247 1.89 -24.50 -9.17
N LYS A 248 1.31 -23.81 -10.17
CA LYS A 248 1.80 -22.49 -10.58
C LYS A 248 1.55 -21.47 -9.47
N ASP A 249 0.38 -21.48 -8.84
CA ASP A 249 0.04 -20.57 -7.75
C ASP A 249 0.95 -20.79 -6.53
N LYS A 250 1.16 -22.06 -6.15
CA LYS A 250 2.06 -22.44 -5.06
C LYS A 250 3.49 -21.92 -5.29
N ARG A 251 4.02 -22.09 -6.51
CA ARG A 251 5.36 -21.57 -6.87
C ARG A 251 5.46 -20.05 -6.77
N VAL A 252 4.41 -19.31 -7.16
CA VAL A 252 4.38 -17.86 -6.99
C VAL A 252 4.38 -17.49 -5.50
N SER A 253 3.62 -18.20 -4.67
CA SER A 253 3.60 -18.00 -3.22
C SER A 253 4.95 -18.31 -2.57
N ASP A 254 5.59 -19.44 -2.90
CA ASP A 254 6.92 -19.81 -2.40
C ASP A 254 7.98 -18.76 -2.73
N LEU A 255 7.90 -18.19 -3.93
CA LEU A 255 8.79 -17.11 -4.36
C LEU A 255 8.55 -15.82 -3.57
N MET A 256 7.30 -15.41 -3.38
CA MET A 256 6.96 -14.22 -2.59
C MET A 256 7.40 -14.38 -1.14
N LEU A 257 7.07 -15.52 -0.50
CA LEU A 257 7.54 -15.85 0.85
C LEU A 257 9.05 -15.79 0.94
N GLY A 258 9.76 -16.31 -0.06
CA GLY A 258 11.21 -16.27 -0.11
C GLY A 258 11.80 -14.86 -0.07
N TYR A 259 11.21 -13.91 -0.82
CA TYR A 259 11.63 -12.51 -0.79
C TYR A 259 11.21 -11.81 0.51
N TRP A 260 9.96 -11.98 0.97
CA TRP A 260 9.43 -11.32 2.16
C TRP A 260 10.19 -11.77 3.42
N GLU A 261 10.41 -13.07 3.59
CA GLU A 261 11.15 -13.62 4.72
C GLU A 261 12.59 -13.06 4.77
N ASN A 262 13.26 -12.99 3.63
CA ASN A 262 14.64 -12.49 3.57
C ASN A 262 14.70 -10.98 3.83
N PHE A 263 13.73 -10.23 3.32
CA PHE A 263 13.59 -8.80 3.57
C PHE A 263 13.34 -8.50 5.06
N VAL A 264 12.43 -9.22 5.72
CA VAL A 264 12.19 -9.09 7.16
C VAL A 264 13.45 -9.39 7.98
N LYS A 265 14.26 -10.37 7.56
CA LYS A 265 15.50 -10.72 8.28
C LYS A 265 16.64 -9.72 8.06
N THR A 266 16.74 -9.11 6.87
CA THR A 266 17.98 -8.45 6.44
C THR A 266 17.80 -7.03 5.89
N GLY A 267 16.58 -6.59 5.62
CA GLY A 267 16.31 -5.37 4.86
C GLY A 267 16.55 -5.49 3.35
N ASN A 268 16.95 -6.66 2.85
CA ASN A 268 17.18 -6.95 1.43
C ASN A 268 16.37 -8.19 1.02
N PRO A 269 15.54 -8.16 -0.04
CA PRO A 269 14.75 -9.32 -0.43
C PRO A 269 15.58 -10.46 -1.03
N ASN A 270 16.81 -10.17 -1.51
CA ASN A 270 17.58 -11.10 -2.32
C ASN A 270 18.14 -12.29 -1.52
N LYS A 271 17.90 -13.51 -2.02
CA LYS A 271 18.50 -14.76 -1.51
C LYS A 271 18.93 -15.66 -2.67
N SER A 272 19.81 -16.63 -2.37
CA SER A 272 20.23 -17.64 -3.36
C SER A 272 19.02 -18.40 -3.92
N GLY A 273 19.02 -18.63 -5.24
CA GLY A 273 17.95 -19.34 -5.94
C GLY A 273 16.74 -18.46 -6.35
N LEU A 274 16.73 -17.17 -6.01
CA LEU A 274 15.74 -16.22 -6.52
C LEU A 274 16.36 -15.30 -7.60
N PRO A 275 15.55 -14.82 -8.57
CA PRO A 275 15.94 -13.72 -9.43
C PRO A 275 16.46 -12.51 -8.64
N LEU A 276 17.42 -11.79 -9.21
CA LEU A 276 17.93 -10.59 -8.57
C LEU A 276 16.89 -9.47 -8.61
N TRP A 277 16.60 -8.88 -7.46
CA TRP A 277 15.74 -7.74 -7.26
C TRP A 277 16.60 -6.50 -7.00
N ALA A 278 16.64 -5.61 -8.00
CA ALA A 278 17.42 -4.37 -7.90
C ALA A 278 16.77 -3.39 -6.91
N GLU A 279 17.63 -2.63 -6.22
CA GLU A 279 17.22 -1.47 -5.44
C GLU A 279 16.66 -0.39 -6.35
N PHE A 280 15.73 0.41 -5.83
CA PHE A 280 15.14 1.55 -6.52
C PHE A 280 16.19 2.62 -6.80
N ASP A 281 16.21 3.07 -8.05
CA ASP A 281 16.99 4.19 -8.54
C ASP A 281 16.02 5.21 -9.14
N ILE A 282 16.12 6.48 -8.75
CA ILE A 282 15.22 7.54 -9.22
C ILE A 282 15.41 7.85 -10.71
N ASP A 283 16.63 7.70 -11.22
CA ASP A 283 17.00 7.97 -12.60
C ASP A 283 16.57 6.82 -13.51
N ASN A 284 16.69 5.59 -13.01
CA ASN A 284 16.26 4.36 -13.69
C ASN A 284 15.34 3.50 -12.79
N PRO A 285 14.07 3.90 -12.61
CA PRO A 285 13.18 3.23 -11.67
C PRO A 285 12.74 1.86 -12.20
N LEU A 286 13.31 0.82 -11.60
CA LEU A 286 12.96 -0.58 -11.86
C LEU A 286 12.07 -1.15 -10.74
N MET A 287 11.30 -2.17 -11.09
CA MET A 287 10.48 -2.95 -10.16
C MET A 287 10.48 -4.43 -10.52
N MET A 288 10.34 -5.30 -9.53
CA MET A 288 10.16 -6.74 -9.73
C MET A 288 8.71 -7.03 -10.11
N ARG A 289 8.48 -7.49 -11.33
CA ARG A 289 7.19 -8.07 -11.69
C ARG A 289 7.09 -9.46 -11.08
N LEU A 290 6.10 -9.67 -10.21
CA LEU A 290 5.82 -10.94 -9.56
C LEU A 290 4.68 -11.64 -10.29
N ASP A 291 5.04 -12.66 -11.05
CA ASP A 291 4.13 -13.67 -11.60
C ASP A 291 4.88 -15.01 -11.70
N SER A 292 4.36 -15.98 -12.46
CA SER A 292 5.05 -17.27 -12.64
C SER A 292 6.41 -17.18 -13.35
N ASN A 293 6.74 -16.05 -13.96
CA ASN A 293 8.02 -15.74 -14.57
C ASN A 293 8.54 -14.38 -14.05
N PRO A 294 9.02 -14.34 -12.80
CA PRO A 294 9.47 -13.13 -12.13
C PRO A 294 10.61 -12.44 -12.90
N ARG A 295 10.53 -11.12 -13.06
CA ARG A 295 11.57 -10.35 -13.75
C ARG A 295 11.58 -8.88 -13.33
N MET A 296 12.76 -8.27 -13.38
CA MET A 296 12.85 -6.80 -13.32
C MET A 296 12.25 -6.18 -14.57
N GLN A 297 11.51 -5.08 -14.40
CA GLN A 297 10.97 -4.25 -15.48
C GLN A 297 11.06 -2.77 -15.11
N SER A 298 11.01 -1.90 -16.11
CA SER A 298 10.84 -0.45 -15.89
C SER A 298 9.49 -0.19 -15.22
N MET A 299 9.47 0.69 -14.22
CA MET A 299 8.26 1.04 -13.48
C MET A 299 7.28 1.84 -14.34
N LEU A 300 7.68 3.05 -14.76
CA LEU A 300 6.85 3.92 -15.60
C LEU A 300 7.76 4.75 -16.53
N PRO A 301 7.53 4.74 -17.86
CA PRO A 301 8.33 5.53 -18.79
C PRO A 301 8.34 7.03 -18.44
N SER A 302 9.45 7.71 -18.71
CA SER A 302 9.64 9.13 -18.34
C SER A 302 8.57 10.07 -18.92
N HIS A 303 8.06 9.80 -20.12
CA HIS A 303 7.00 10.62 -20.72
C HIS A 303 5.65 10.47 -20.01
N LYS A 304 5.31 9.27 -19.50
CA LYS A 304 4.11 9.06 -18.68
C LYS A 304 4.28 9.66 -17.28
N ARG A 305 5.48 9.55 -16.68
CA ARG A 305 5.82 10.24 -15.42
C ARG A 305 5.54 11.75 -15.52
N ARG A 306 6.07 12.40 -16.56
CA ARG A 306 5.84 13.84 -16.82
C ARG A 306 4.37 14.21 -16.95
N PHE A 307 3.55 13.37 -17.57
CA PHE A 307 2.11 13.62 -17.65
C PHE A 307 1.47 13.65 -16.26
N TYR A 308 1.77 12.67 -15.40
CA TYR A 308 1.18 12.60 -14.07
C TYR A 308 1.70 13.69 -13.12
N GLU A 309 2.96 14.11 -13.25
CA GLU A 309 3.48 15.30 -12.56
C GLU A 309 2.67 16.55 -12.95
N GLN A 310 2.47 16.79 -14.24
CA GLN A 310 1.66 17.91 -14.73
C GLN A 310 0.21 17.82 -14.27
N PHE A 311 -0.36 16.62 -14.23
CA PHE A 311 -1.72 16.38 -13.74
C PHE A 311 -1.87 16.81 -12.28
N ILE A 312 -0.92 16.45 -11.41
CA ILE A 312 -0.94 16.87 -10.00
C ILE A 312 -0.70 18.38 -9.87
N THR A 313 0.24 18.96 -10.62
CA THR A 313 0.47 20.42 -10.60
C THR A 313 -0.79 21.22 -10.96
N ARG A 314 -1.70 20.63 -11.74
CA ARG A 314 -3.00 21.21 -12.10
C ARG A 314 -4.13 20.90 -11.11
N GLY A 315 -3.82 20.31 -9.95
CA GLY A 315 -4.79 19.96 -8.91
C GLY A 315 -5.42 18.57 -9.07
N GLY A 316 -4.94 17.75 -10.00
CA GLY A 316 -5.37 16.36 -10.15
C GLY A 316 -4.90 15.48 -8.98
N GLN A 317 -5.65 14.41 -8.69
CA GLN A 317 -5.32 13.45 -7.63
C GLN A 317 -5.09 12.05 -8.23
N LEU A 318 -4.01 11.35 -7.82
CA LEU A 318 -3.71 9.99 -8.30
C LEU A 318 -4.35 8.88 -7.43
N SER A 319 -5.25 9.25 -6.53
CA SER A 319 -5.95 8.35 -5.60
C SER A 319 -6.74 7.26 -6.34
N LEU A 320 -6.87 6.08 -5.70
CA LEU A 320 -7.81 5.05 -6.15
C LEU A 320 -9.27 5.38 -5.80
N PHE A 321 -9.46 6.30 -4.86
CA PHE A 321 -10.73 6.77 -4.35
C PHE A 321 -11.02 8.14 -4.91
#